data_AF-A0A0D2LH67-F1
#
_entry.id   AF-A0A0D2LH67-F1
#
_cell.length_a   1.000
_cell.length_b   1.000
_cell.length_c   1.000
_cell.angle_alpha   90.00
_cell.angle_beta   90.00
_cell.angle_gamma   90.00
#
_symmetry.space_group_name_H-M   'P 1'
#
loop_
_entity.id
_entity.type
_entity.pdbx_description
1 polymer ?
#
loop_
_entity_poly.entity_id
_entity_poly.type
_entity_poly.pdbx_seq_one_letter_code
_entity_poly.pdbx_strand_id
1 'polypeptide(L)'
;GDEGLQAPHQLLPEVVLVGGGGGSGESGGGSGSDEDGESVSGAEEEGEEEEEEEEGEGGDEQHGHAAVQPAPEQPAGRKRPREDGTASAEAGAPTAADAAQEAYELLSRLLTDPSYGLAAEAAPGAAPRGPDAASLAPGERRLLRLLQRLQPGASPGHARLTRAAAAAQPRLAERMVAALPFDLEPRADAKWVATAAAAGCLVRGAARAPCALRERLTAADGHGGAPGADSAVVRAALRRCLPQAAPKALLSRGIQHGSRLVQHATLTLLQHCLDALETIFELAEARATSASAAAAAAGAEAASNDGDGGAAAAQERASWAGFARRLRGALRARLPDPGTIVALMTTLDKQPAPTSDAEGDAADAAAAAPAGPAGRRAQALLLRHAALRALRWYCRWLPEAAADAHLDSIAKLLGPGV
;
A
#
# COMPACT_ATOMS: atom_id res chain seq x y z
N GLY A 1 -31.35 -8.00 -15.43
CA GLY A 1 -32.05 -8.19 -14.15
C GLY A 1 -31.19 -7.57 -13.10
N ASP A 2 -31.52 -6.34 -12.75
CA ASP A 2 -30.74 -5.47 -11.88
C ASP A 2 -31.22 -5.71 -10.44
N GLU A 3 -30.71 -6.78 -9.81
CA GLU A 3 -30.97 -7.04 -8.39
C GLU A 3 -29.77 -6.55 -7.59
N GLY A 4 -30.07 -5.60 -6.69
CA GLY A 4 -29.10 -4.87 -5.88
C GLY A 4 -28.17 -5.77 -5.09
N LEU A 5 -26.91 -5.82 -5.53
CA LEU A 5 -25.79 -6.32 -4.75
C LEU A 5 -25.55 -5.36 -3.57
N GLN A 6 -26.03 -5.73 -2.38
CA GLN A 6 -25.66 -5.07 -1.15
C GLN A 6 -24.14 -5.08 -1.00
N ALA A 7 -23.58 -3.91 -0.68
CA ALA A 7 -22.15 -3.76 -0.54
C ALA A 7 -21.63 -4.58 0.67
N PRO A 8 -20.52 -5.32 0.53
CA PRO A 8 -20.04 -6.29 1.52
C PRO A 8 -19.69 -5.71 2.91
N HIS A 9 -19.68 -4.39 3.09
CA HIS A 9 -19.46 -3.76 4.39
C HIS A 9 -20.68 -3.83 5.32
N GLN A 10 -21.87 -4.20 4.83
CA GLN A 10 -23.09 -4.34 5.63
C GLN A 10 -23.23 -5.72 6.33
N LEU A 11 -22.32 -6.66 6.06
CA LEU A 11 -22.38 -8.03 6.61
C LEU A 11 -21.42 -8.26 7.80
N LEU A 12 -20.75 -7.22 8.30
CA LEU A 12 -19.90 -7.35 9.48
C LEU A 12 -20.58 -6.68 10.68
N PRO A 13 -20.84 -7.41 11.78
CA PRO A 13 -21.26 -6.76 13.02
C PRO A 13 -20.17 -5.79 13.48
N GLU A 14 -20.56 -4.60 13.96
CA GLU A 14 -19.64 -3.65 14.58
C GLU A 14 -18.87 -4.36 15.70
N VAL A 15 -17.60 -4.65 15.45
CA VAL A 15 -16.68 -5.14 16.47
C VAL A 15 -16.34 -3.93 17.34
N VAL A 16 -17.08 -3.78 18.44
CA VAL A 16 -16.72 -2.89 19.55
C VAL A 16 -15.38 -3.39 20.10
N LEU A 17 -14.31 -2.67 19.77
CA LEU A 17 -12.99 -2.88 20.35
C LEU A 17 -13.04 -2.42 21.82
N VAL A 18 -13.40 -3.36 22.71
CA VAL A 18 -13.22 -3.18 24.16
C VAL A 18 -11.72 -3.19 24.43
N GLY A 19 -11.21 -2.08 24.97
CA GLY A 19 -9.80 -1.93 25.34
C GLY A 19 -9.43 -2.89 26.47
N GLY A 20 -8.65 -3.92 26.14
CA GLY A 20 -8.05 -4.84 27.10
C GLY A 20 -6.68 -4.33 27.57
N GLY A 21 -6.55 -4.12 28.88
CA GLY A 21 -5.32 -3.70 29.56
C GLY A 21 -4.18 -4.72 29.43
N GLY A 22 -2.96 -4.19 29.38
CA GLY A 22 -1.73 -4.97 29.25
C GLY A 22 -1.40 -5.76 30.51
N GLY A 23 -1.06 -7.04 30.31
CA GLY A 23 -0.40 -7.88 31.30
C GLY A 23 0.96 -8.31 30.75
N SER A 24 2.03 -7.89 31.42
CA SER A 24 3.39 -8.37 31.22
C SER A 24 3.52 -9.80 31.78
N GLY A 25 4.13 -10.71 31.02
CA GLY A 25 4.47 -12.05 31.47
C GLY A 25 5.82 -12.48 30.92
N GLU A 26 6.76 -12.68 31.82
CA GLU A 26 8.14 -13.15 31.61
C GLU A 26 8.23 -14.67 31.39
N SER A 27 9.32 -15.05 30.71
CA SER A 27 10.15 -16.25 30.91
C SER A 27 9.66 -17.65 30.47
N GLY A 28 10.56 -18.35 29.76
CA GLY A 28 10.50 -19.80 29.54
C GLY A 28 11.45 -20.25 28.42
N GLY A 29 12.65 -20.72 28.80
CA GLY A 29 13.62 -21.34 27.89
C GLY A 29 13.37 -22.83 27.62
N GLY A 30 14.12 -23.38 26.67
CA GLY A 30 14.24 -24.81 26.36
C GLY A 30 14.90 -24.99 24.99
N SER A 31 16.21 -25.28 24.93
CA SER A 31 16.85 -26.60 24.85
C SER A 31 16.54 -27.41 23.58
N GLY A 32 17.51 -27.37 22.65
CA GLY A 32 18.24 -28.52 22.11
C GLY A 32 17.50 -29.63 21.36
N SER A 33 17.89 -29.82 20.10
CA SER A 33 18.12 -31.16 19.54
C SER A 33 18.98 -31.06 18.29
N ASP A 34 20.16 -31.69 18.39
CA ASP A 34 21.07 -32.08 17.34
C ASP A 34 20.38 -32.96 16.29
N GLU A 35 20.65 -32.71 15.00
CA GLU A 35 20.61 -33.76 13.97
C GLU A 35 21.76 -33.55 12.98
N ASP A 36 22.65 -34.54 12.97
CA ASP A 36 23.68 -34.82 11.99
C ASP A 36 23.09 -35.09 10.59
N GLY A 37 23.83 -34.80 9.52
CA GLY A 37 23.50 -35.41 8.23
C GLY A 37 24.11 -34.79 6.96
N GLU A 38 25.31 -35.29 6.63
CA GLU A 38 25.80 -35.58 5.27
C GLU A 38 26.26 -34.46 4.30
N SER A 39 27.58 -34.44 4.19
CA SER A 39 28.45 -34.08 3.07
C SER A 39 27.98 -34.50 1.66
N VAL A 40 28.13 -33.62 0.66
CA VAL A 40 28.65 -33.96 -0.69
C VAL A 40 29.40 -32.76 -1.29
N SER A 41 30.60 -33.06 -1.79
CA SER A 41 31.51 -32.33 -2.71
C SER A 41 30.81 -31.45 -3.75
N GLY A 42 31.31 -30.30 -4.20
CA GLY A 42 32.68 -29.93 -4.54
C GLY A 42 32.67 -29.42 -5.98
N ALA A 43 33.08 -28.17 -6.22
CA ALA A 43 33.57 -27.66 -7.50
C ALA A 43 34.18 -26.28 -7.25
N GLU A 44 35.47 -26.22 -7.53
CA GLU A 44 36.36 -25.06 -7.48
C GLU A 44 36.00 -24.08 -8.58
N GLU A 45 35.98 -22.78 -8.29
CA GLU A 45 36.39 -21.79 -9.28
C GLU A 45 36.97 -20.57 -8.55
N GLU A 46 38.26 -20.39 -8.79
CA GLU A 46 39.15 -19.35 -8.31
C GLU A 46 38.77 -18.00 -8.96
N GLY A 47 38.90 -16.90 -8.22
CA GLY A 47 38.54 -15.57 -8.69
C GLY A 47 39.06 -14.47 -7.77
N GLU A 48 40.39 -14.38 -7.76
CA GLU A 48 41.30 -13.26 -7.48
C GLU A 48 40.81 -12.07 -6.62
N GLU A 49 41.58 -11.91 -5.55
CA GLU A 49 41.67 -10.84 -4.57
C GLU A 49 42.24 -9.56 -5.20
N GLU A 50 41.63 -8.41 -4.93
CA GLU A 50 42.37 -7.14 -4.84
C GLU A 50 41.90 -6.41 -3.56
N GLU A 51 42.74 -6.53 -2.54
CA GLU A 51 42.72 -5.77 -1.31
C GLU A 51 43.34 -4.38 -1.59
N GLU A 52 42.54 -3.32 -1.44
CA GLU A 52 43.09 -1.97 -1.24
C GLU A 52 42.95 -1.62 0.23
N GLU A 53 44.07 -1.78 0.93
CA GLU A 53 44.36 -1.18 2.23
C GLU A 53 44.40 0.35 2.07
N GLU A 54 43.52 1.08 2.76
CA GLU A 54 43.76 2.49 3.05
C GLU A 54 43.76 2.70 4.57
N GLU A 55 44.96 2.71 5.11
CA GLU A 55 45.28 3.14 6.47
C GLU A 55 45.01 4.64 6.59
N GLY A 56 44.01 5.00 7.40
CA GLY A 56 43.72 6.37 7.80
C GLY A 56 43.77 6.52 9.30
N GLU A 57 45.00 6.59 9.83
CA GLU A 57 45.32 6.93 11.22
C GLU A 57 44.90 8.37 11.58
N GLY A 58 44.43 8.54 12.81
CA GLY A 58 44.66 9.76 13.59
C GLY A 58 43.42 10.60 13.90
N GLY A 59 43.12 10.74 15.20
CA GLY A 59 42.23 11.82 15.63
C GLY A 59 41.62 11.70 17.02
N ASP A 60 42.47 11.71 18.03
CA ASP A 60 42.27 12.31 19.35
C ASP A 60 40.99 12.07 20.16
N GLU A 61 41.24 11.35 21.25
CA GLU A 61 40.64 11.45 22.58
C GLU A 61 40.14 12.87 22.96
N GLN A 62 38.85 13.00 23.27
CA GLN A 62 38.40 13.91 24.33
C GLN A 62 37.32 13.26 25.20
N HIS A 63 37.76 12.85 26.39
CA HIS A 63 36.95 12.53 27.54
C HIS A 63 36.14 13.75 28.00
N GLY A 64 34.82 13.66 27.95
CA GLY A 64 33.89 14.62 28.56
C GLY A 64 32.98 13.93 29.57
N HIS A 65 33.46 13.74 30.79
CA HIS A 65 32.65 13.38 31.95
C HIS A 65 31.64 14.50 32.24
N ALA A 66 30.36 14.29 31.89
CA ALA A 66 29.26 15.15 32.33
C ALA A 66 28.63 14.56 33.60
N ALA A 67 28.67 15.37 34.65
CA ALA A 67 28.22 15.05 36.00
C ALA A 67 26.74 14.65 36.08
N VAL A 68 26.50 13.53 36.76
CA VAL A 68 25.21 13.11 37.32
C VAL A 68 24.84 14.11 38.42
N GLN A 69 23.79 14.90 38.19
CA GLN A 69 23.15 15.71 39.24
C GLN A 69 22.18 14.83 40.05
N PRO A 70 22.30 14.74 41.38
CA PRO A 70 21.28 14.11 42.21
C PRO A 70 20.03 14.99 42.30
N ALA A 71 18.88 14.37 42.09
CA ALA A 71 17.57 14.99 42.24
C ALA A 71 17.31 15.41 43.69
N PRO A 72 16.66 16.57 43.93
CA PRO A 72 16.33 17.01 45.29
C PRO A 72 15.20 16.17 45.90
N GLU A 73 15.41 15.80 47.16
CA GLU A 73 14.46 15.14 48.05
C GLU A 73 13.11 15.87 48.10
N GLN A 74 12.04 15.10 47.90
CA GLN A 74 10.67 15.58 48.12
C GLN A 74 10.37 15.63 49.63
N PRO A 75 9.92 16.78 50.18
CA PRO A 75 9.51 16.85 51.57
C PRO A 75 8.16 16.14 51.78
N ALA A 76 8.17 15.28 52.79
CA ALA A 76 7.02 14.61 53.34
C ALA A 76 5.94 15.58 53.85
N GLY A 77 4.68 15.18 53.65
CA GLY A 77 3.63 15.34 54.66
C GLY A 77 3.02 16.73 54.82
N ARG A 78 1.94 16.99 54.07
CA ARG A 78 0.83 17.83 54.56
C ARG A 78 -0.51 17.14 54.29
N LYS A 79 -1.03 16.49 55.33
CA LYS A 79 -2.45 16.10 55.43
C LYS A 79 -3.28 17.39 55.35
N ARG A 80 -4.04 17.56 54.26
CA ARG A 80 -5.06 18.59 54.16
C ARG A 80 -6.32 18.14 54.88
N PRO A 81 -7.03 19.04 55.58
CA PRO A 81 -8.28 18.75 56.26
C PRO A 81 -9.37 18.46 55.24
N ARG A 82 -10.23 17.51 55.61
CA ARG A 82 -11.41 17.06 54.88
C ARG A 82 -12.47 18.15 55.02
N GLU A 83 -12.68 18.93 53.97
CA GLU A 83 -13.82 19.84 53.86
C GLU A 83 -14.96 19.08 53.16
N ASP A 84 -15.91 18.63 53.97
CA ASP A 84 -17.22 18.20 53.51
C ASP A 84 -17.99 19.45 53.07
N GLY A 85 -18.14 19.65 51.76
CA GLY A 85 -18.71 20.87 51.20
C GLY A 85 -19.39 20.65 49.85
N THR A 86 -20.69 20.32 49.93
CA THR A 86 -21.75 20.66 48.97
C THR A 86 -21.54 20.33 47.49
N ALA A 87 -22.30 19.32 47.03
CA ALA A 87 -22.60 19.03 45.64
C ALA A 87 -23.23 20.26 44.94
N SER A 88 -22.40 21.08 44.31
CA SER A 88 -22.81 21.92 43.18
C SER A 88 -22.39 21.21 41.91
N ALA A 89 -23.35 21.09 40.98
CA ALA A 89 -23.22 20.44 39.71
C ALA A 89 -21.93 20.86 38.98
N GLU A 90 -20.92 19.98 39.02
CA GLU A 90 -19.76 20.08 38.16
C GLU A 90 -20.26 19.95 36.72
N ALA A 91 -20.30 21.08 36.00
CA ALA A 91 -20.22 21.05 34.56
C ALA A 91 -18.91 20.34 34.22
N GLY A 92 -19.00 19.02 33.97
CA GLY A 92 -17.85 18.14 33.82
C GLY A 92 -16.87 18.73 32.83
N ALA A 93 -15.64 18.96 33.28
CA ALA A 93 -14.58 19.43 32.41
C ALA A 93 -14.50 18.50 31.19
N PRO A 94 -14.37 19.04 29.96
CA PRO A 94 -14.32 18.23 28.76
C PRO A 94 -13.24 17.16 28.92
N THR A 95 -13.60 15.91 28.69
CA THR A 95 -12.65 14.82 28.85
C THR A 95 -11.60 14.89 27.74
N ALA A 96 -10.43 14.28 27.96
CA ALA A 96 -9.42 14.18 26.91
C ALA A 96 -9.95 13.50 25.63
N ALA A 97 -10.95 12.62 25.75
CA ALA A 97 -11.62 11.98 24.63
C ALA A 97 -12.47 12.97 23.82
N ASP A 98 -13.20 13.87 24.49
CA ASP A 98 -14.01 14.90 23.85
C ASP A 98 -13.12 15.89 23.07
N ALA A 99 -12.03 16.33 23.68
CA ALA A 99 -11.04 17.20 23.02
C ALA A 99 -10.40 16.52 21.80
N ALA A 100 -10.10 15.22 21.88
CA ALA A 100 -9.56 14.45 20.76
C ALA A 100 -10.58 14.29 19.62
N GLN A 101 -11.85 14.09 19.95
CA GLN A 101 -12.93 14.00 18.97
C GLN A 101 -13.18 15.36 18.30
N GLU A 102 -13.20 16.45 19.05
CA GLU A 102 -13.33 17.80 18.49
C GLU A 102 -12.15 18.15 17.58
N ALA A 103 -10.93 17.82 17.98
CA ALA A 103 -9.75 17.97 17.14
C ALA A 103 -9.84 17.13 15.86
N TYR A 104 -10.35 15.90 15.95
CA TYR A 104 -10.60 15.05 14.77
C TYR A 104 -11.62 15.69 13.83
N GLU A 105 -12.75 16.18 14.34
CA GLU A 105 -13.79 16.84 13.53
C GLU A 105 -13.25 18.10 12.85
N LEU A 106 -12.52 18.94 13.58
CA LEU A 106 -11.90 20.15 13.03
C LEU A 106 -10.89 19.80 11.94
N LEU A 107 -9.97 18.87 12.20
CA LEU A 107 -8.98 18.43 11.21
C LEU A 107 -9.63 17.79 10.00
N SER A 108 -10.68 17.00 10.20
CA SER A 108 -11.47 16.40 9.13
C SER A 108 -12.09 17.49 8.24
N ARG A 109 -12.73 18.52 8.81
CA ARG A 109 -13.26 19.67 8.07
C ARG A 109 -12.16 20.41 7.31
N LEU A 110 -11.04 20.72 7.97
CA LEU A 110 -9.90 21.39 7.36
C LEU A 110 -9.28 20.60 6.19
N LEU A 111 -9.39 19.26 6.22
CA LEU A 111 -8.86 18.36 5.20
C LEU A 111 -9.81 18.12 4.04
N THR A 112 -11.11 18.17 4.29
CA THR A 112 -12.15 17.77 3.34
C THR A 112 -12.85 18.96 2.69
N ASP A 113 -12.86 20.13 3.34
CA ASP A 113 -13.53 21.32 2.84
C ASP A 113 -12.49 22.31 2.26
N PRO A 114 -12.54 22.57 0.94
CA PRO A 114 -11.60 23.48 0.27
C PRO A 114 -11.77 24.94 0.71
N SER A 115 -12.91 25.33 1.32
CA SER A 115 -13.20 26.71 1.72
C SER A 115 -12.28 27.25 2.82
N TYR A 116 -11.68 26.36 3.64
CA TYR A 116 -10.74 26.76 4.70
C TYR A 116 -9.36 27.19 4.17
N GLY A 117 -9.14 27.14 2.85
CA GLY A 117 -7.94 27.71 2.20
C GLY A 117 -6.62 26.97 2.47
N LEU A 118 -6.65 25.85 3.21
CA LEU A 118 -5.48 25.00 3.42
C LEU A 118 -5.15 24.12 2.21
N ALA A 119 -6.19 23.75 1.48
CA ALA A 119 -6.15 23.11 0.18
C ALA A 119 -6.86 24.02 -0.81
N ALA A 120 -6.26 25.16 -1.13
CA ALA A 120 -6.72 25.94 -2.27
C ALA A 120 -6.41 25.10 -3.52
N GLU A 121 -7.34 24.23 -3.90
CA GLU A 121 -7.39 23.69 -5.25
C GLU A 121 -7.31 24.91 -6.16
N ALA A 122 -6.31 24.94 -7.05
CA ALA A 122 -6.17 26.02 -8.00
C ALA A 122 -7.53 26.18 -8.69
N ALA A 123 -8.14 27.36 -8.54
CA ALA A 123 -9.49 27.61 -9.03
C ALA A 123 -9.63 27.07 -10.46
N PRO A 124 -10.74 26.40 -10.82
CA PRO A 124 -10.91 25.85 -12.16
C PRO A 124 -10.75 26.97 -13.19
N GLY A 125 -9.64 26.94 -13.95
CA GLY A 125 -9.25 27.99 -14.90
C GLY A 125 -8.00 28.81 -14.54
N ALA A 126 -7.44 28.65 -13.34
CA ALA A 126 -6.12 29.18 -13.03
C ALA A 126 -5.08 28.43 -13.89
N ALA A 127 -4.38 29.18 -14.75
CA ALA A 127 -3.34 28.64 -15.63
C ALA A 127 -2.38 27.74 -14.84
N PRO A 128 -1.88 26.63 -15.43
CA PRO A 128 -0.92 25.76 -14.78
C PRO A 128 0.24 26.64 -14.29
N ARG A 129 0.38 26.75 -12.97
CA ARG A 129 1.57 27.34 -12.37
C ARG A 129 2.76 26.60 -13.00
N GLY A 130 3.83 27.31 -13.31
CA GLY A 130 4.96 26.79 -14.08
C GLY A 130 5.68 25.61 -13.40
N PRO A 131 6.99 25.39 -13.64
CA PRO A 131 7.73 24.29 -13.01
C PRO A 131 7.62 24.24 -11.47
N ASP A 132 7.25 25.36 -10.82
CA ASP A 132 6.95 25.47 -9.39
C ASP A 132 5.58 24.91 -8.94
N ALA A 133 4.71 24.46 -9.86
CA ALA A 133 3.45 23.77 -9.51
C ALA A 133 3.66 22.47 -8.74
N ALA A 134 4.90 21.95 -8.74
CA ALA A 134 5.28 20.83 -7.90
C ALA A 134 5.40 21.23 -6.41
N SER A 135 5.58 22.51 -6.09
CA SER A 135 5.72 22.94 -4.70
C SER A 135 4.37 22.99 -3.98
N LEU A 136 4.28 22.29 -2.85
CA LEU A 136 3.12 22.35 -1.98
C LEU A 136 2.96 23.77 -1.40
N ALA A 137 1.73 24.25 -1.28
CA ALA A 137 1.43 25.49 -0.58
C ALA A 137 1.89 25.41 0.90
N PRO A 138 2.19 26.55 1.57
CA PRO A 138 2.60 26.54 2.97
C PRO A 138 1.63 25.80 3.91
N GLY A 139 0.32 25.88 3.64
CA GLY A 139 -0.72 25.14 4.35
C GLY A 139 -0.62 23.63 4.15
N GLU A 140 -0.55 23.19 2.89
CA GLU A 140 -0.35 21.78 2.53
C GLU A 140 0.94 21.20 3.12
N ARG A 141 2.03 21.98 3.22
CA ARG A 141 3.27 21.54 3.88
C ARG A 141 3.11 21.32 5.38
N ARG A 142 2.35 22.18 6.06
CA ARG A 142 2.00 21.97 7.48
C ARG A 142 1.15 20.72 7.64
N LEU A 143 0.18 20.55 6.75
CA LEU A 143 -0.70 19.39 6.76
C LEU A 143 0.04 18.09 6.47
N LEU A 144 0.97 18.09 5.51
CA LEU A 144 1.83 16.94 5.22
C LEU A 144 2.62 16.53 6.46
N ARG A 145 3.24 17.49 7.16
CA ARG A 145 3.97 17.21 8.41
C ARG A 145 3.05 16.65 9.50
N LEU A 146 1.81 17.12 9.59
CA LEU A 146 0.82 16.56 10.51
C LEU A 146 0.48 15.12 10.14
N LEU A 147 0.12 14.87 8.87
CA LEU A 147 -0.25 13.55 8.38
C LEU A 147 0.90 12.54 8.49
N GLN A 148 2.14 12.97 8.30
CA GLN A 148 3.33 12.13 8.50
C GLN A 148 3.54 11.71 9.97
N ARG A 149 2.98 12.47 10.92
CA ARG A 149 3.02 12.13 12.35
C ARG A 149 1.84 11.28 12.80
N LEU A 150 0.80 11.16 11.97
CA LEU A 150 -0.31 10.27 12.26
C LEU A 150 0.18 8.82 12.24
N GLN A 151 -0.31 8.05 13.20
CA GLN A 151 0.00 6.64 13.34
C GLN A 151 -1.31 5.85 13.15
N PRO A 152 -1.64 5.42 11.92
CA PRO A 152 -2.90 4.72 11.64
C PRO A 152 -3.08 3.45 12.49
N GLY A 153 -1.99 2.76 12.81
CA GLY A 153 -2.00 1.61 13.70
C GLY A 153 -2.22 1.93 15.18
N ALA A 154 -1.95 3.15 15.63
CA ALA A 154 -2.07 3.52 17.04
C ALA A 154 -3.48 4.02 17.43
N SER A 155 -4.23 4.59 16.48
CA SER A 155 -5.56 5.14 16.72
C SER A 155 -6.48 4.99 15.51
N PRO A 156 -7.71 4.48 15.67
CA PRO A 156 -8.72 4.45 14.60
C PRO A 156 -9.01 5.86 14.03
N GLY A 157 -8.95 6.90 14.87
CA GLY A 157 -9.10 8.29 14.42
C GLY A 157 -8.00 8.72 13.46
N HIS A 158 -6.73 8.33 13.72
CA HIS A 158 -5.62 8.59 12.81
C HIS A 158 -5.78 7.89 11.47
N ALA A 159 -6.24 6.63 11.48
CA ALA A 159 -6.49 5.88 10.25
C ALA A 159 -7.62 6.52 9.42
N ARG A 160 -8.73 6.91 10.07
CA ARG A 160 -9.84 7.62 9.41
C ARG A 160 -9.39 8.96 8.84
N LEU A 161 -8.65 9.75 9.60
CA LEU A 161 -8.14 11.06 9.18
C LEU A 161 -7.19 10.94 7.99
N THR A 162 -6.27 9.97 8.03
CA THR A 162 -5.35 9.67 6.92
C THR A 162 -6.11 9.28 5.66
N ARG A 163 -7.13 8.43 5.79
CA ARG A 163 -7.99 8.02 4.66
C ARG A 163 -8.79 9.19 4.10
N ALA A 164 -9.40 10.01 4.95
CA ALA A 164 -10.15 11.19 4.54
C ALA A 164 -9.24 12.20 3.80
N ALA A 165 -8.06 12.46 4.35
CA ALA A 165 -7.04 13.29 3.71
C ALA A 165 -6.63 12.74 2.34
N ALA A 166 -6.36 11.44 2.26
CA ALA A 166 -5.99 10.79 0.99
C ALA A 166 -7.10 10.88 -0.07
N ALA A 167 -8.36 10.85 0.37
CA ALA A 167 -9.51 10.94 -0.49
C ALA A 167 -9.77 12.36 -1.01
N ALA A 168 -9.63 13.35 -0.13
CA ALA A 168 -9.90 14.76 -0.43
C ALA A 168 -8.73 15.44 -1.13
N GLN A 169 -7.49 15.04 -0.85
CA GLN A 169 -6.28 15.75 -1.29
C GLN A 169 -5.30 14.83 -2.02
N PRO A 170 -5.53 14.51 -3.31
CA PRO A 170 -4.69 13.59 -4.09
C PRO A 170 -3.20 13.97 -4.14
N ARG A 171 -2.88 15.27 -4.31
CA ARG A 171 -1.49 15.76 -4.34
C ARG A 171 -0.76 15.54 -3.00
N LEU A 172 -1.49 15.70 -1.90
CA LEU A 172 -0.96 15.45 -0.57
C LEU A 172 -0.72 13.96 -0.35
N ALA A 173 -1.65 13.12 -0.80
CA ALA A 173 -1.51 11.66 -0.78
C ALA A 173 -0.27 11.21 -1.59
N GLU A 174 -0.03 11.78 -2.77
CA GLU A 174 1.18 11.51 -3.56
C GLU A 174 2.46 11.78 -2.78
N ARG A 175 2.54 12.93 -2.09
CA ARG A 175 3.69 13.31 -1.26
C ARG A 175 3.86 12.41 -0.05
N MET A 176 2.76 11.98 0.55
CA MET A 176 2.78 10.99 1.63
C MET A 176 3.26 9.62 1.16
N VAL A 177 2.81 9.13 0.00
CA VAL A 177 3.26 7.85 -0.57
C VAL A 177 4.76 7.89 -0.88
N ALA A 178 5.27 9.01 -1.39
CA ALA A 178 6.70 9.17 -1.68
C ALA A 178 7.58 9.09 -0.43
N ALA A 179 7.07 9.57 0.72
CA ALA A 179 7.79 9.56 1.99
C ALA A 179 7.43 8.39 2.92
N LEU A 180 6.45 7.56 2.53
CA LEU A 180 5.62 6.71 3.39
C LEU A 180 6.27 6.37 4.74
N PRO A 181 5.90 7.06 5.84
CA PRO A 181 6.61 6.96 7.13
C PRO A 181 6.22 5.71 7.92
N PHE A 182 5.57 4.75 7.26
CA PHE A 182 4.98 3.59 7.87
C PHE A 182 5.89 2.39 7.69
N ASP A 183 6.08 1.66 8.79
CA ASP A 183 6.66 0.32 8.73
C ASP A 183 5.61 -0.64 8.15
N LEU A 184 5.88 -1.14 6.94
CA LEU A 184 5.01 -2.10 6.27
C LEU A 184 5.46 -3.55 6.44
N GLU A 185 6.49 -3.82 7.26
CA GLU A 185 6.97 -5.17 7.48
C GLU A 185 5.82 -6.08 8.01
N PRO A 186 5.49 -7.19 7.34
CA PRO A 186 4.30 -8.00 7.66
C PRO A 186 4.30 -8.50 9.10
N ARG A 187 3.27 -8.12 9.88
CA ARG A 187 3.08 -8.57 11.27
C ARG A 187 1.63 -8.92 11.55
N ALA A 188 1.40 -9.98 12.33
CA ALA A 188 0.08 -10.44 12.69
C ALA A 188 -0.56 -9.63 13.83
N ASP A 189 -0.43 -8.30 13.80
CA ASP A 189 -1.02 -7.40 14.78
C ASP A 189 -1.98 -6.40 14.14
N ALA A 190 -2.97 -5.95 14.92
CA ALA A 190 -4.01 -5.05 14.43
C ALA A 190 -3.45 -3.67 14.00
N LYS A 191 -2.33 -3.23 14.59
CA LYS A 191 -1.72 -1.93 14.26
C LYS A 191 -1.13 -1.98 12.86
N TRP A 192 -0.43 -3.07 12.52
CA TRP A 192 0.10 -3.29 11.17
C TRP A 192 -1.03 -3.37 10.14
N VAL A 193 -2.11 -4.13 10.40
CA VAL A 193 -3.25 -4.24 9.46
C VAL A 193 -3.88 -2.87 9.18
N ALA A 194 -4.12 -2.07 10.21
CA ALA A 194 -4.65 -0.72 10.06
C ALA A 194 -3.70 0.19 9.27
N THR A 195 -2.39 0.03 9.47
CA THR A 195 -1.35 0.77 8.76
C THR A 195 -1.28 0.38 7.28
N ALA A 196 -1.29 -0.92 6.96
CA ALA A 196 -1.34 -1.42 5.58
C ALA A 196 -2.61 -0.94 4.85
N ALA A 197 -3.76 -0.96 5.51
CA ALA A 197 -5.02 -0.45 4.95
C ALA A 197 -4.96 1.07 4.68
N ALA A 198 -4.35 1.85 5.58
CA ALA A 198 -4.14 3.30 5.38
C ALA A 198 -3.17 3.59 4.23
N ALA A 199 -2.07 2.82 4.13
CA ALA A 199 -1.12 2.92 3.01
C ALA A 199 -1.81 2.67 1.66
N GLY A 200 -2.67 1.65 1.58
CA GLY A 200 -3.44 1.39 0.37
C GLY A 200 -4.44 2.50 -0.01
N CYS A 201 -5.04 3.17 1.00
CA CYS A 201 -5.86 4.35 0.75
C CYS A 201 -5.03 5.54 0.22
N LEU A 202 -3.82 5.72 0.74
CA LEU A 202 -2.88 6.73 0.25
C LEU A 202 -2.46 6.47 -1.20
N VAL A 203 -2.14 5.22 -1.56
CA VAL A 203 -1.84 4.83 -2.95
C VAL A 203 -3.00 5.19 -3.89
N ARG A 204 -4.23 4.87 -3.50
CA ARG A 204 -5.43 5.22 -4.29
C ARG A 204 -5.65 6.74 -4.40
N GLY A 205 -5.37 7.49 -3.34
CA GLY A 205 -5.36 8.96 -3.36
C GLY A 205 -4.31 9.49 -4.33
N ALA A 206 -3.07 9.02 -4.20
CA ALA A 206 -1.93 9.41 -5.00
C ALA A 206 -2.12 9.11 -6.49
N ALA A 207 -2.74 7.98 -6.83
CA ALA A 207 -3.06 7.61 -8.21
C ALA A 207 -3.99 8.62 -8.91
N ARG A 208 -4.85 9.29 -8.14
CA ARG A 208 -5.76 10.33 -8.66
C ARG A 208 -5.06 11.66 -8.89
N ALA A 209 -3.91 11.90 -8.24
CA ALA A 209 -3.16 13.14 -8.36
C ALA A 209 -2.80 13.44 -9.84
N PRO A 210 -2.87 14.72 -10.27
CA PRO A 210 -2.41 15.13 -11.58
C PRO A 210 -0.97 14.68 -11.84
N CYS A 211 -0.68 14.25 -13.06
CA CYS A 211 0.71 14.06 -13.47
C CYS A 211 0.98 14.17 -14.94
N ALA A 212 2.23 14.51 -15.21
CA ALA A 212 2.79 14.60 -16.54
C ALA A 212 2.62 13.31 -17.36
N LEU A 213 2.69 12.10 -16.77
CA LEU A 213 2.48 10.88 -17.56
C LEU A 213 1.03 10.78 -18.03
N ARG A 214 0.08 10.96 -17.12
CA ARG A 214 -1.35 10.88 -17.44
C ARG A 214 -1.74 11.95 -18.45
N GLU A 215 -1.30 13.19 -18.23
CA GLU A 215 -1.50 14.32 -19.14
C GLU A 215 -0.98 14.02 -20.55
N ARG A 216 0.23 13.44 -20.66
CA ARG A 216 0.80 13.03 -21.96
C ARG A 216 0.02 11.89 -22.61
N LEU A 217 -0.48 10.93 -21.83
CA LEU A 217 -1.27 9.80 -22.37
C LEU A 217 -2.66 10.26 -22.85
N THR A 218 -3.23 11.30 -22.23
CA THR A 218 -4.55 11.85 -22.59
C THR A 218 -4.49 12.98 -23.61
N ALA A 219 -3.31 13.52 -23.92
CA ALA A 219 -3.18 14.61 -24.88
C ALA A 219 -3.68 14.18 -26.27
N ALA A 220 -4.66 14.93 -26.80
CA ALA A 220 -5.21 14.70 -28.13
C ALA A 220 -4.19 15.01 -29.24
N ASP A 221 -3.33 15.98 -28.98
CA ASP A 221 -2.33 16.46 -29.92
C ASP A 221 -1.13 15.51 -29.87
N GLY A 222 -1.03 14.62 -30.87
CA GLY A 222 0.04 13.61 -30.99
C GLY A 222 1.47 14.14 -31.18
N HIS A 223 1.72 15.39 -30.80
CA HIS A 223 2.99 16.10 -30.97
C HIS A 223 4.07 15.70 -29.95
N GLY A 224 3.85 14.62 -29.18
CA GLY A 224 4.83 14.05 -28.27
C GLY A 224 4.91 12.54 -28.46
N GLY A 225 6.04 12.05 -28.98
CA GLY A 225 6.32 10.61 -29.05
C GLY A 225 6.25 9.94 -27.68
N ALA A 226 6.15 8.61 -27.66
CA ALA A 226 6.03 7.87 -26.42
C ALA A 226 7.19 8.19 -25.46
N PRO A 227 6.93 8.42 -24.16
CA PRO A 227 8.01 8.70 -23.21
C PRO A 227 8.95 7.49 -23.09
N GLY A 228 10.22 7.75 -22.82
CA GLY A 228 11.15 6.70 -22.42
C GLY A 228 10.60 5.96 -21.19
N ALA A 229 10.70 4.63 -21.16
CA ALA A 229 10.21 3.84 -20.02
C ALA A 229 10.95 4.18 -18.73
N ASP A 230 12.24 4.50 -18.84
CA ASP A 230 13.09 4.99 -17.76
C ASP A 230 13.08 6.52 -17.65
N SER A 231 12.10 7.20 -18.25
CA SER A 231 11.97 8.64 -18.04
C SER A 231 11.61 8.93 -16.58
N ALA A 232 12.05 10.09 -16.09
CA ALA A 232 11.68 10.56 -14.75
C ALA A 232 10.15 10.64 -14.57
N VAL A 233 9.43 10.99 -15.65
CA VAL A 233 7.96 11.07 -15.68
C VAL A 233 7.32 9.71 -15.42
N VAL A 234 7.80 8.65 -16.08
CA VAL A 234 7.29 7.28 -15.86
C VAL A 234 7.68 6.77 -14.48
N ARG A 235 8.92 6.98 -14.04
CA ARG A 235 9.35 6.57 -12.69
C ARG A 235 8.53 7.25 -11.59
N ALA A 236 8.25 8.55 -11.71
CA ALA A 236 7.41 9.28 -10.78
C ALA A 236 5.95 8.81 -10.83
N ALA A 237 5.44 8.44 -12.01
CA ALA A 237 4.14 7.79 -12.13
C ALA A 237 4.10 6.46 -11.38
N LEU A 238 5.09 5.59 -11.59
CA LEU A 238 5.13 4.29 -10.94
C LEU A 238 5.32 4.37 -9.43
N ARG A 239 6.15 5.30 -8.92
CA ARG A 239 6.39 5.44 -7.47
C ARG A 239 5.15 5.85 -6.67
N ARG A 240 4.14 6.45 -7.30
CA ARG A 240 2.88 6.80 -6.62
C ARG A 240 1.93 5.61 -6.51
N CYS A 241 2.01 4.68 -7.46
CA CYS A 241 1.16 3.48 -7.51
C CYS A 241 1.81 2.32 -6.74
N LEU A 242 3.15 2.31 -6.67
CA LEU A 242 3.96 1.32 -5.96
C LEU A 242 4.91 2.06 -5.00
N PRO A 243 4.51 2.22 -3.71
CA PRO A 243 5.34 2.87 -2.71
C PRO A 243 6.70 2.19 -2.57
N GLN A 244 7.77 2.96 -2.39
CA GLN A 244 9.11 2.38 -2.16
C GLN A 244 9.19 1.58 -0.87
N ALA A 245 8.37 1.93 0.12
CA ALA A 245 8.21 1.20 1.37
C ALA A 245 7.47 -0.14 1.23
N ALA A 246 6.90 -0.44 0.06
CA ALA A 246 6.26 -1.72 -0.26
C ALA A 246 6.99 -2.42 -1.43
N PRO A 247 8.27 -2.80 -1.28
CA PRO A 247 9.01 -3.46 -2.34
C PRO A 247 8.42 -4.86 -2.63
N LYS A 248 8.74 -5.39 -3.81
CA LYS A 248 8.35 -6.74 -4.25
C LYS A 248 8.55 -7.80 -3.16
N ALA A 249 9.73 -7.81 -2.54
CA ALA A 249 10.09 -8.79 -1.51
C ALA A 249 9.15 -8.75 -0.30
N LEU A 250 8.77 -7.55 0.15
CA LEU A 250 7.87 -7.36 1.29
C LEU A 250 6.46 -7.84 0.96
N LEU A 251 5.95 -7.48 -0.23
CA LEU A 251 4.64 -7.93 -0.69
C LEU A 251 4.59 -9.45 -0.85
N SER A 252 5.62 -10.07 -1.43
CA SER A 252 5.73 -11.53 -1.51
C SER A 252 5.74 -12.18 -0.12
N ARG A 253 6.54 -11.66 0.81
CA ARG A 253 6.60 -12.14 2.19
C ARG A 253 5.24 -12.05 2.89
N GLY A 254 4.51 -10.94 2.71
CA GLY A 254 3.18 -10.77 3.28
C GLY A 254 2.13 -11.72 2.70
N ILE A 255 2.20 -12.06 1.41
CA ILE A 255 1.32 -13.05 0.77
C ILE A 255 1.64 -14.47 1.27
N GLN A 256 2.91 -14.77 1.55
CA GLN A 256 3.37 -16.07 2.05
C GLN A 256 3.30 -16.20 3.59
N HIS A 257 2.84 -15.17 4.29
CA HIS A 257 2.83 -15.11 5.75
C HIS A 257 1.87 -16.16 6.35
N GLY A 258 2.20 -16.75 7.52
CA GLY A 258 1.37 -17.80 8.15
C GLY A 258 -0.01 -17.34 8.65
N SER A 259 -0.16 -16.06 9.00
CA SER A 259 -1.45 -15.46 9.38
C SER A 259 -2.29 -15.04 8.17
N ARG A 260 -3.51 -15.60 8.06
CA ARG A 260 -4.49 -15.24 7.00
C ARG A 260 -4.88 -13.76 6.99
N LEU A 261 -4.88 -13.11 8.15
CA LEU A 261 -5.17 -11.68 8.25
C LEU A 261 -4.08 -10.86 7.55
N VAL A 262 -2.82 -11.26 7.73
CA VAL A 262 -1.66 -10.63 7.06
C VAL A 262 -1.69 -10.88 5.56
N GLN A 263 -1.99 -12.10 5.14
CA GLN A 263 -2.17 -12.44 3.71
C GLN A 263 -3.26 -11.57 3.08
N HIS A 264 -4.42 -11.43 3.74
CA HIS A 264 -5.54 -10.64 3.23
C HIS A 264 -5.24 -9.15 3.16
N ALA A 265 -4.63 -8.58 4.21
CA ALA A 265 -4.23 -7.18 4.23
C ALA A 265 -3.17 -6.88 3.17
N THR A 266 -2.20 -7.77 2.97
CA THR A 266 -1.17 -7.63 1.93
C THR A 266 -1.79 -7.69 0.53
N LEU A 267 -2.69 -8.64 0.27
CA LEU A 267 -3.39 -8.72 -1.01
C LEU A 267 -4.29 -7.50 -1.25
N THR A 268 -4.90 -6.94 -0.20
CA THR A 268 -5.70 -5.72 -0.30
C THR A 268 -4.85 -4.50 -0.63
N LEU A 269 -3.69 -4.36 0.02
CA LEU A 269 -2.70 -3.33 -0.32
C LEU A 269 -2.23 -3.50 -1.77
N LEU A 270 -1.85 -4.72 -2.17
CA LEU A 270 -1.48 -5.03 -3.55
C LEU A 270 -2.60 -4.63 -4.51
N GLN A 271 -3.85 -4.99 -4.23
CA GLN A 271 -4.99 -4.63 -5.08
C GLN A 271 -5.10 -3.11 -5.26
N HIS A 272 -4.88 -2.30 -4.21
CA HIS A 272 -4.88 -0.84 -4.36
C HIS A 272 -3.74 -0.33 -5.26
N CYS A 273 -2.57 -0.97 -5.20
CA CYS A 273 -1.49 -0.69 -6.15
C CYS A 273 -1.85 -1.09 -7.58
N LEU A 274 -2.47 -2.26 -7.78
CA LEU A 274 -2.89 -2.76 -9.09
C LEU A 274 -4.00 -1.90 -9.70
N ASP A 275 -5.03 -1.53 -8.93
CA ASP A 275 -6.10 -0.61 -9.35
C ASP A 275 -5.51 0.75 -9.80
N ALA A 276 -4.50 1.26 -9.08
CA ALA A 276 -3.81 2.50 -9.42
C ALA A 276 -2.98 2.39 -10.71
N LEU A 277 -2.44 1.21 -11.01
CA LEU A 277 -1.69 0.94 -12.23
C LEU A 277 -2.60 0.71 -13.44
N GLU A 278 -3.77 0.12 -13.24
CA GLU A 278 -4.76 -0.18 -14.28
C GLU A 278 -5.08 1.07 -15.11
N THR A 279 -5.34 2.21 -14.46
CA THR A 279 -5.61 3.47 -15.16
C THR A 279 -4.46 3.90 -16.08
N ILE A 280 -3.20 3.69 -15.68
CA ILE A 280 -2.04 4.03 -16.52
C ILE A 280 -1.98 3.12 -17.74
N PHE A 281 -2.25 1.83 -17.55
CA PHE A 281 -2.24 0.87 -18.64
C PHE A 281 -3.38 1.08 -19.63
N GLU A 282 -4.60 1.32 -19.16
CA GLU A 282 -5.75 1.61 -20.02
C GLU A 282 -5.47 2.80 -20.93
N LEU A 283 -4.88 3.87 -20.37
CA LEU A 283 -4.48 5.04 -21.13
C LEU A 283 -3.33 4.76 -22.10
N ALA A 284 -2.33 3.96 -21.70
CA ALA A 284 -1.22 3.57 -22.57
C ALA A 284 -1.68 2.70 -23.74
N GLU A 285 -2.59 1.76 -23.52
CA GLU A 285 -3.17 0.92 -24.58
C GLU A 285 -4.09 1.71 -25.49
N ALA A 286 -4.95 2.58 -24.95
CA ALA A 286 -5.78 3.48 -25.75
C ALA A 286 -4.93 4.38 -26.67
N ARG A 287 -3.78 4.84 -26.17
CA ARG A 287 -2.85 5.63 -26.98
C ARG A 287 -2.16 4.79 -28.05
N ALA A 288 -1.74 3.57 -27.73
CA ALA A 288 -1.12 2.66 -28.70
C ALA A 288 -2.10 2.22 -29.80
N THR A 289 -3.37 1.96 -29.47
CA THR A 289 -4.41 1.63 -30.46
C THR A 289 -4.74 2.81 -31.34
N SER A 290 -4.85 4.02 -30.77
CA SER A 290 -5.01 5.27 -31.52
C SER A 290 -3.86 5.51 -32.51
N ALA A 291 -2.61 5.36 -32.06
CA ALA A 291 -1.43 5.47 -32.94
C ALA A 291 -1.42 4.41 -34.05
N SER A 292 -1.86 3.19 -33.74
CA SER A 292 -2.00 2.11 -34.75
C SER A 292 -3.06 2.43 -35.79
N ALA A 293 -4.20 2.99 -35.39
CA ALA A 293 -5.27 3.40 -36.30
C ALA A 293 -4.83 4.57 -37.19
N ALA A 294 -4.15 5.57 -36.62
CA ALA A 294 -3.59 6.69 -37.37
C ALA A 294 -2.56 6.21 -38.42
N ALA A 295 -1.69 5.27 -38.06
CA ALA A 295 -0.75 4.66 -38.99
C ALA A 295 -1.43 3.87 -40.13
N ALA A 296 -2.52 3.17 -39.84
CA ALA A 296 -3.29 2.46 -40.86
C ALA A 296 -3.98 3.44 -41.84
N ALA A 297 -4.55 4.53 -41.33
CA ALA A 297 -5.16 5.59 -42.15
C ALA A 297 -4.10 6.30 -43.02
N ALA A 298 -2.96 6.67 -42.43
CA ALA A 298 -1.86 7.29 -43.17
C ALA A 298 -1.29 6.35 -44.25
N GLY A 299 -1.23 5.03 -44.01
CA GLY A 299 -0.83 4.06 -45.02
C GLY A 299 -1.80 3.95 -46.20
N ALA A 300 -3.11 4.12 -45.96
CA ALA A 300 -4.12 4.16 -47.02
C ALA A 300 -4.02 5.43 -47.87
N GLU A 301 -3.74 6.58 -47.26
CA GLU A 301 -3.51 7.86 -47.94
C GLU A 301 -2.14 7.93 -48.65
N ALA A 302 -1.10 7.27 -48.11
CA ALA A 302 0.21 7.20 -48.77
C ALA A 302 0.18 6.30 -50.02
N ALA A 303 -0.76 5.36 -50.11
CA ALA A 303 -0.99 4.61 -51.35
C ALA A 303 -1.55 5.50 -52.48
N SER A 304 -2.11 6.67 -52.15
CA SER A 304 -2.64 7.64 -53.13
C SER A 304 -1.72 8.84 -53.37
N ASN A 305 -0.77 9.13 -52.46
CA ASN A 305 0.17 10.26 -52.55
C ASN A 305 1.58 9.86 -52.08
N ASP A 306 2.64 10.34 -52.74
CA ASP A 306 4.08 10.15 -52.38
C ASP A 306 4.50 10.87 -51.05
N GLY A 307 3.64 10.88 -50.03
CA GLY A 307 3.81 11.66 -48.81
C GLY A 307 4.63 10.97 -47.70
N ASP A 308 5.49 11.76 -47.05
CA ASP A 308 6.29 11.41 -45.85
C ASP A 308 5.45 11.07 -44.60
N GLY A 309 4.15 11.33 -44.62
CA GLY A 309 3.24 11.12 -43.47
C GLY A 309 3.14 9.66 -42.99
N GLY A 310 3.32 8.69 -43.90
CA GLY A 310 3.26 7.26 -43.56
C GLY A 310 4.41 6.82 -42.65
N ALA A 311 5.62 7.34 -42.87
CA ALA A 311 6.80 6.98 -42.08
C ALA A 311 6.69 7.51 -40.64
N ALA A 312 6.24 8.75 -40.47
CA ALA A 312 6.02 9.35 -39.15
C ALA A 312 4.98 8.57 -38.32
N ALA A 313 3.85 8.20 -38.94
CA ALA A 313 2.79 7.46 -38.25
C ALA A 313 3.22 6.02 -37.88
N ALA A 314 3.98 5.34 -38.76
CA ALA A 314 4.57 4.04 -38.46
C ALA A 314 5.56 4.10 -37.27
N GLN A 315 6.39 5.15 -37.23
CA GLN A 315 7.32 5.39 -36.13
C GLN A 315 6.59 5.68 -34.81
N GLU A 316 5.51 6.47 -34.84
CA GLU A 316 4.69 6.74 -33.67
C GLU A 316 4.07 5.44 -33.12
N ARG A 317 3.46 4.62 -34.00
CA ARG A 317 2.93 3.28 -33.64
C ARG A 317 3.99 2.41 -32.98
N ALA A 318 5.17 2.30 -33.56
CA ALA A 318 6.27 1.51 -33.03
C ALA A 318 6.73 2.02 -31.65
N SER A 319 6.79 3.35 -31.48
CA SER A 319 7.20 3.99 -30.22
C SER A 319 6.24 3.67 -29.07
N TRP A 320 4.93 3.77 -29.30
CA TRP A 320 3.90 3.50 -28.28
C TRP A 320 3.78 2.01 -27.95
N ALA A 321 3.84 1.14 -28.96
CA ALA A 321 3.87 -0.31 -28.74
C ALA A 321 5.12 -0.72 -27.91
N GLY A 322 6.28 -0.15 -28.24
CA GLY A 322 7.51 -0.36 -27.49
C GLY A 322 7.43 0.19 -26.05
N PHE A 323 6.80 1.35 -25.86
CA PHE A 323 6.57 1.93 -24.53
C PHE A 323 5.68 1.02 -23.66
N ALA A 324 4.55 0.56 -24.17
CA ALA A 324 3.65 -0.33 -23.43
C ALA A 324 4.36 -1.63 -22.99
N ARG A 325 5.16 -2.24 -23.88
CA ARG A 325 5.96 -3.43 -23.55
C ARG A 325 6.98 -3.17 -22.45
N ARG A 326 7.73 -2.07 -22.54
CA ARG A 326 8.71 -1.70 -21.52
C ARG A 326 8.06 -1.34 -20.18
N LEU A 327 6.88 -0.71 -20.20
CA LEU A 327 6.10 -0.43 -19.00
C LEU A 327 5.70 -1.73 -18.28
N ARG A 328 5.22 -2.75 -19.03
CA ARG A 328 4.95 -4.09 -18.47
C ARG A 328 6.19 -4.72 -17.85
N GLY A 329 7.33 -4.68 -18.55
CA GLY A 329 8.61 -5.19 -18.03
C GLY A 329 9.05 -4.51 -16.74
N ALA A 330 8.99 -3.17 -16.69
CA ALA A 330 9.34 -2.39 -15.50
C ALA A 330 8.43 -2.70 -14.30
N LEU A 331 7.16 -3.02 -14.54
CA LEU A 331 6.19 -3.38 -13.50
C LEU A 331 6.36 -4.80 -13.01
N ARG A 332 6.63 -5.74 -13.91
CA ARG A 332 6.96 -7.12 -13.56
C ARG A 332 8.14 -7.22 -12.59
N ALA A 333 9.13 -6.35 -12.73
CA ALA A 333 10.27 -6.27 -11.81
C ALA A 333 9.88 -5.82 -10.38
N ARG A 334 8.77 -5.09 -10.22
CA ARG A 334 8.35 -4.47 -8.95
C ARG A 334 7.21 -5.19 -8.25
N LEU A 335 6.44 -6.00 -8.98
CA LEU A 335 5.28 -6.72 -8.48
C LEU A 335 5.65 -8.13 -8.00
N PRO A 336 4.91 -8.69 -7.02
CA PRO A 336 5.04 -10.09 -6.63
C PRO A 336 4.91 -11.04 -7.82
N ASP A 337 5.56 -12.19 -7.72
CA ASP A 337 5.39 -13.21 -8.75
C ASP A 337 3.97 -13.81 -8.68
N PRO A 338 3.23 -13.92 -9.80
CA PRO A 338 1.89 -14.49 -9.78
C PRO A 338 1.87 -15.93 -9.24
N GLY A 339 2.95 -16.70 -9.40
CA GLY A 339 3.11 -18.03 -8.82
C GLY A 339 3.03 -18.05 -7.29
N THR A 340 3.41 -16.95 -6.61
CA THR A 340 3.22 -16.81 -5.15
C THR A 340 1.73 -16.75 -4.78
N ILE A 341 0.92 -16.07 -5.59
CA ILE A 341 -0.53 -15.96 -5.37
C ILE A 341 -1.23 -17.29 -5.72
N VAL A 342 -0.75 -17.99 -6.74
CA VAL A 342 -1.19 -19.36 -7.06
C VAL A 342 -0.90 -20.32 -5.93
N ALA A 343 0.31 -20.31 -5.39
CA ALA A 343 0.66 -21.16 -4.25
C ALA A 343 -0.30 -20.93 -3.08
N LEU A 344 -0.59 -19.66 -2.75
CA LEU A 344 -1.59 -19.32 -1.74
C LEU A 344 -2.97 -19.92 -2.05
N MET A 345 -3.45 -19.76 -3.29
CA MET A 345 -4.70 -20.35 -3.74
C MET A 345 -4.74 -21.88 -3.55
N THR A 346 -3.69 -22.58 -3.93
CA THR A 346 -3.61 -24.05 -3.75
C THR A 346 -3.62 -24.46 -2.28
N THR A 347 -2.98 -23.68 -1.40
CA THR A 347 -3.02 -23.91 0.05
C THR A 347 -4.43 -23.69 0.61
N LEU A 348 -5.17 -22.71 0.09
CA LEU A 348 -6.56 -22.47 0.50
C LEU A 348 -7.50 -23.58 0.03
N ASP A 349 -7.29 -24.14 -1.16
CA ASP A 349 -8.09 -25.25 -1.67
C ASP A 349 -7.80 -26.58 -0.96
N LYS A 350 -6.56 -26.80 -0.51
CA LYS A 350 -6.16 -27.99 0.25
C LYS A 350 -6.68 -28.01 1.69
N GLN A 351 -7.08 -26.87 2.25
CA GLN A 351 -7.58 -26.82 3.62
C GLN A 351 -8.97 -27.48 3.68
N PRO A 352 -9.10 -28.67 4.29
CA PRO A 352 -10.37 -29.38 4.34
C PRO A 352 -11.39 -28.52 5.08
N ALA A 353 -12.63 -28.50 4.57
CA ALA A 353 -13.74 -27.98 5.34
C ALA A 353 -13.76 -28.74 6.69
N PRO A 354 -13.89 -28.06 7.84
CA PRO A 354 -13.98 -28.76 9.11
C PRO A 354 -15.17 -29.70 9.02
N THR A 355 -14.89 -31.01 8.95
CA THR A 355 -15.91 -32.04 8.94
C THR A 355 -16.65 -31.93 10.26
N SER A 356 -17.97 -31.81 10.19
CA SER A 356 -18.89 -31.59 11.31
C SER A 356 -18.89 -32.69 12.37
N ASP A 357 -18.14 -33.77 12.16
CA ASP A 357 -18.36 -35.04 12.86
C ASP A 357 -17.47 -35.22 14.10
N ALA A 358 -16.68 -34.20 14.47
CA ALA A 358 -15.91 -34.17 15.72
C ALA A 358 -16.67 -33.38 16.80
N GLU A 359 -17.84 -33.89 17.19
CA GLU A 359 -18.78 -33.26 18.14
C GLU A 359 -18.56 -33.72 19.61
N GLY A 360 -17.41 -34.31 19.95
CA GLY A 360 -17.12 -34.82 21.29
C GLY A 360 -15.89 -34.19 21.96
N ASP A 361 -16.08 -33.66 23.17
CA ASP A 361 -15.07 -33.39 24.22
C ASP A 361 -14.25 -32.08 24.27
N ALA A 362 -14.56 -31.03 23.51
CA ALA A 362 -13.81 -29.74 23.58
C ALA A 362 -14.54 -28.58 24.30
N ALA A 363 -15.31 -28.86 25.36
CA ALA A 363 -16.14 -27.86 26.04
C ALA A 363 -15.36 -26.80 26.87
N ASP A 364 -14.12 -27.09 27.30
CA ASP A 364 -13.46 -26.26 28.34
C ASP A 364 -12.35 -25.30 27.84
N ALA A 365 -12.15 -25.14 26.53
CA ALA A 365 -11.13 -24.24 25.96
C ALA A 365 -11.70 -23.03 25.17
N ALA A 366 -12.97 -22.69 25.39
CA ALA A 366 -13.72 -21.77 24.52
C ALA A 366 -13.55 -20.25 24.82
N ALA A 367 -12.81 -19.84 25.85
CA ALA A 367 -12.81 -18.44 26.30
C ALA A 367 -11.84 -17.51 25.54
N ALA A 368 -10.99 -18.01 24.63
CA ALA A 368 -9.97 -17.18 23.97
C ALA A 368 -9.74 -17.44 22.46
N ALA A 369 -10.59 -18.22 21.79
CA ALA A 369 -10.38 -18.58 20.38
C ALA A 369 -11.13 -17.63 19.40
N PRO A 370 -10.42 -16.92 18.49
CA PRO A 370 -10.91 -15.67 17.89
C PRO A 370 -11.82 -15.80 16.65
N ALA A 371 -12.22 -17.00 16.21
CA ALA A 371 -13.23 -17.15 15.16
C ALA A 371 -13.76 -18.58 15.13
N GLY A 372 -15.08 -18.74 15.25
CA GLY A 372 -15.73 -20.03 15.02
C GLY A 372 -15.47 -20.58 13.61
N PRO A 373 -15.83 -21.84 13.33
CA PRO A 373 -15.61 -22.48 12.02
C PRO A 373 -16.21 -21.66 10.86
N ALA A 374 -17.35 -21.01 11.08
CA ALA A 374 -17.97 -20.08 10.13
C ALA A 374 -17.06 -18.88 9.81
N GLY A 375 -16.41 -18.28 10.81
CA GLY A 375 -15.49 -17.17 10.62
C GLY A 375 -14.24 -17.57 9.83
N ARG A 376 -13.69 -18.76 10.10
CA ARG A 376 -12.55 -19.29 9.32
C ARG A 376 -12.91 -19.53 7.85
N ARG A 377 -14.13 -20.00 7.58
CA ARG A 377 -14.65 -20.15 6.21
C ARG A 377 -14.81 -18.79 5.52
N ALA A 378 -15.40 -17.80 6.19
CA ALA A 378 -15.56 -16.45 5.66
C ALA A 378 -14.20 -15.82 5.33
N GLN A 379 -13.21 -15.94 6.22
CA GLN A 379 -11.85 -15.46 5.98
C GLN A 379 -11.20 -16.13 4.75
N ALA A 380 -11.35 -17.45 4.60
CA ALA A 380 -10.82 -18.17 3.44
C ALA A 380 -11.46 -17.69 2.13
N LEU A 381 -12.78 -17.44 2.14
CA LEU A 381 -13.49 -16.90 0.97
C LEU A 381 -13.04 -15.48 0.61
N LEU A 382 -12.89 -14.59 1.60
CA LEU A 382 -12.38 -13.24 1.38
C LEU A 382 -10.96 -13.25 0.80
N LEU A 383 -10.11 -14.12 1.33
CA LEU A 383 -8.74 -14.26 0.87
C LEU A 383 -8.67 -14.83 -0.55
N ARG A 384 -9.48 -15.86 -0.84
CA ARG A 384 -9.66 -16.42 -2.18
C ARG A 384 -10.12 -15.35 -3.17
N HIS A 385 -11.12 -14.55 -2.80
CA HIS A 385 -11.61 -13.46 -3.64
C HIS A 385 -10.52 -12.42 -3.93
N ALA A 386 -9.75 -12.01 -2.92
CA ALA A 386 -8.65 -11.06 -3.09
C ALA A 386 -7.54 -11.62 -4.01
N ALA A 387 -7.18 -12.89 -3.84
CA ALA A 387 -6.18 -13.57 -4.69
C ALA A 387 -6.65 -13.67 -6.15
N LEU A 388 -7.90 -14.06 -6.39
CA LEU A 388 -8.48 -14.14 -7.74
C LEU A 388 -8.53 -12.77 -8.43
N ARG A 389 -8.85 -11.69 -7.70
CA ARG A 389 -8.82 -10.33 -8.25
C ARG A 389 -7.42 -9.93 -8.70
N ALA A 390 -6.41 -10.21 -7.89
CA ALA A 390 -5.03 -9.95 -8.26
C ALA A 390 -4.62 -10.77 -9.49
N LEU A 391 -4.93 -12.07 -9.53
CA LEU A 391 -4.63 -12.95 -10.67
C LEU A 391 -5.31 -12.48 -11.96
N ARG A 392 -6.59 -12.07 -11.91
CA ARG A 392 -7.29 -11.50 -13.07
C ARG A 392 -6.57 -10.27 -13.61
N TRP A 393 -6.07 -9.41 -12.73
CA TRP A 393 -5.27 -8.26 -13.13
C TRP A 393 -3.98 -8.69 -13.83
N TYR A 394 -3.25 -9.69 -13.31
CA TYR A 394 -2.05 -10.23 -13.98
C TYR A 394 -2.38 -10.80 -15.37
N CYS A 395 -3.44 -11.59 -15.50
CA CYS A 395 -3.84 -12.14 -16.80
C CYS A 395 -4.17 -11.05 -17.83
N ARG A 396 -4.84 -9.97 -17.40
CA ARG A 396 -5.20 -8.85 -18.27
C ARG A 396 -3.98 -8.02 -18.69
N TRP A 397 -3.13 -7.65 -17.73
CA TRP A 397 -2.12 -6.60 -17.94
C TRP A 397 -0.69 -7.11 -18.09
N LEU A 398 -0.39 -8.32 -17.61
CA LEU A 398 0.93 -8.96 -17.63
C LEU A 398 0.83 -10.43 -18.08
N PRO A 399 0.33 -10.70 -19.30
CA PRO A 399 0.14 -12.06 -19.79
C PRO A 399 1.44 -12.87 -19.84
N GLU A 400 2.59 -12.22 -20.03
CA GLU A 400 3.89 -12.91 -20.02
C GLU A 400 4.23 -13.44 -18.62
N ALA A 401 3.90 -12.68 -17.56
CA ALA A 401 4.09 -13.13 -16.18
C ALA A 401 3.08 -14.22 -15.80
N ALA A 402 1.87 -14.13 -16.32
CA ALA A 402 0.85 -15.17 -16.18
C ALA A 402 1.28 -16.50 -16.83
N ALA A 403 1.83 -16.45 -18.04
CA ALA A 403 2.32 -17.62 -18.76
C ALA A 403 3.44 -18.34 -17.99
N ASP A 404 4.42 -17.58 -17.48
CA ASP A 404 5.57 -18.14 -16.74
C ASP A 404 5.16 -18.82 -15.42
N ALA A 405 4.07 -18.38 -14.79
CA ALA A 405 3.51 -19.01 -13.61
C ALA A 405 2.56 -20.19 -13.93
N HIS A 406 2.50 -20.62 -15.20
CA HIS A 406 1.62 -21.69 -15.68
C HIS A 406 0.13 -21.45 -15.34
N LEU A 407 -0.32 -20.18 -15.41
CA LEU A 407 -1.70 -19.78 -15.16
C LEU A 407 -2.70 -20.35 -16.20
N ASP A 408 -2.23 -20.98 -17.27
CA ASP A 408 -3.10 -21.67 -18.24
C ASP A 408 -3.95 -22.77 -17.59
N SER A 409 -3.40 -23.41 -16.55
CA SER A 409 -4.14 -24.37 -15.73
C SER A 409 -5.24 -23.71 -14.87
N ILE A 410 -5.09 -22.42 -14.57
CA ILE A 410 -5.94 -21.59 -13.71
C ILE A 410 -7.08 -20.93 -14.50
N ALA A 411 -7.05 -20.94 -15.83
CA ALA A 411 -8.24 -20.60 -16.64
C ALA A 411 -9.47 -21.44 -16.21
N LYS A 412 -9.25 -22.69 -15.77
CA LYS A 412 -10.30 -23.55 -15.16
C LYS A 412 -10.80 -23.04 -13.80
N LEU A 413 -9.93 -22.41 -13.02
CA LEU A 413 -10.23 -21.84 -11.69
C LEU A 413 -10.89 -20.46 -11.76
N LEU A 414 -10.65 -19.70 -12.82
CA LEU A 414 -11.21 -18.35 -13.01
C LEU A 414 -12.69 -18.37 -13.45
N GLY A 415 -13.17 -19.53 -13.92
CA GLY A 415 -14.52 -19.74 -14.44
C GLY A 415 -14.69 -19.29 -15.90
N PRO A 416 -15.69 -19.81 -16.62
CA PRO A 416 -15.98 -19.37 -17.99
C PRO A 416 -16.46 -17.91 -17.94
N GLY A 417 -15.68 -16.99 -18.53
CA GLY A 417 -15.99 -15.56 -18.55
C GLY A 417 -14.81 -14.63 -18.29
N VAL A 418 -13.58 -15.15 -18.23
CA VAL A 418 -12.33 -14.38 -18.31
C VAL A 418 -11.75 -14.49 -19.71
#